data_AF-A0A5N7ALM6-F1
#
_entry.id   AF-A0A5N7ALM6-F1
#
_cell.length_a   1.000
_cell.length_b   1.000
_cell.length_c   1.000
_cell.angle_alpha   90.00
_cell.angle_beta   90.00
_cell.angle_gamma   90.00
#
_symmetry.space_group_name_H-M   'P 1'
#
loop_
_entity.id
_entity.type
_entity.pdbx_description
1 polymer ?
#
loop_
_entity_poly.entity_id
_entity_poly.type
_entity_poly.pdbx_seq_one_letter_code
_entity_poly.pdbx_strand_id
1 'polypeptide(L)'
;MLQLPHKALVDPAVCLHTERLNKPVPSAELHDINLIWLEQCSKYSTAIRIPLMYGLGDFHGLWVSTRDAVERYNSAFPGSPRVECGIVPMATPCIEMSFQGTNWLYRCFGFPCECAVSQGLLSESRDAVPSTLVGR
;
A
#
# COMPACT_ATOMS: atom_id res chain seq x y z
N MET A 1 9.85 17.07 -10.12
CA MET A 1 9.01 18.28 -10.23
C MET A 1 7.80 18.03 -9.35
N LEU A 2 7.56 18.85 -8.31
CA LEU A 2 6.40 18.68 -7.41
C LEU A 2 5.12 18.81 -8.25
N GLN A 3 4.37 17.72 -8.41
CA GLN A 3 3.06 17.80 -9.05
C GLN A 3 2.08 18.38 -8.05
N LEU A 4 1.69 19.64 -8.25
CA LEU A 4 0.66 20.27 -7.44
C LEU A 4 -0.67 19.55 -7.73
N PRO A 5 -1.33 18.97 -6.72
CA PRO A 5 -2.61 18.32 -6.93
C PRO A 5 -3.63 19.31 -7.47
N HIS A 6 -4.47 18.85 -8.40
CA HIS A 6 -5.59 19.65 -8.87
C HIS A 6 -6.46 20.04 -7.67
N LYS A 7 -6.74 21.34 -7.48
CA LYS A 7 -7.49 21.85 -6.30
C LYS A 7 -8.91 21.26 -6.16
N ALA A 8 -9.43 20.62 -7.19
CA ALA A 8 -10.77 20.02 -7.21
C ALA A 8 -10.79 18.50 -6.97
N LEU A 9 -9.80 17.95 -6.26
CA LEU A 9 -9.76 16.51 -5.92
C LEU A 9 -10.31 16.21 -4.52
N VAL A 10 -10.63 17.26 -3.77
CA VAL A 10 -11.08 17.20 -2.39
C VAL A 10 -12.23 18.18 -2.21
N ASP A 11 -13.12 17.92 -1.26
CA ASP A 11 -14.11 18.91 -0.83
C ASP A 11 -13.40 20.17 -0.31
N PRO A 12 -13.75 21.38 -0.78
CA PRO A 12 -13.14 22.62 -0.31
C PRO A 12 -13.16 22.81 1.21
N ALA A 13 -14.15 22.23 1.91
CA ALA A 13 -14.23 22.26 3.37
C ALA A 13 -13.02 21.59 4.03
N VAL A 14 -12.42 20.58 3.40
CA VAL A 14 -11.20 19.93 3.90
C VAL A 14 -10.03 20.90 3.92
N CYS A 15 -9.92 21.77 2.90
CA CYS A 15 -8.85 22.77 2.81
C CYS A 15 -8.93 23.83 3.91
N LEU A 16 -10.09 24.03 4.56
CA LEU A 16 -10.21 24.92 5.72
C LEU A 16 -9.38 24.45 6.92
N HIS A 17 -8.95 23.19 6.93
CA HIS A 17 -8.13 22.64 7.99
C HIS A 17 -6.63 22.66 7.71
N THR A 18 -6.20 23.11 6.52
CA THR A 18 -4.79 23.07 6.11
C THR A 18 -3.87 23.72 7.14
N GLU A 19 -4.13 24.94 7.58
CA GLU A 19 -3.26 25.64 8.54
C GLU A 19 -3.18 24.92 9.89
N ARG A 20 -4.33 24.48 10.42
CA ARG A 20 -4.42 23.78 11.71
C ARG A 20 -3.66 22.44 11.68
N LEU A 21 -3.75 21.72 10.56
CA LEU A 21 -3.14 20.41 10.36
C LEU A 21 -1.71 20.48 9.84
N ASN A 22 -1.25 21.64 9.38
CA ASN A 22 0.10 21.82 8.87
C ASN A 22 1.11 21.65 10.01
N LYS A 23 1.77 20.51 10.03
CA LYS A 23 2.92 20.24 10.89
C LYS A 23 4.13 20.00 9.98
N PRO A 24 5.23 20.73 10.18
CA PRO A 24 6.43 20.51 9.40
C PRO A 24 6.90 19.08 9.64
N VAL A 25 7.31 18.41 8.56
CA VAL A 25 7.89 17.08 8.65
C VAL A 25 9.17 17.14 9.51
N PRO A 26 9.36 16.24 10.48
CA PRO A 26 10.59 16.20 11.26
C PRO A 26 11.83 16.06 10.37
N SER A 27 12.88 16.84 10.64
CA SER A 27 14.12 16.79 9.85
C SER A 27 14.80 15.41 9.87
N ALA A 28 14.68 14.69 10.99
CA ALA A 28 15.16 13.32 11.11
C ALA A 28 14.44 12.36 10.16
N GLU A 29 13.13 12.54 9.94
CA GLU A 29 12.34 11.74 9.01
C GLU A 29 12.75 12.01 7.56
N LEU A 30 13.00 13.29 7.21
CA LEU A 30 13.57 13.63 5.92
C LEU A 30 14.95 13.00 5.71
N HIS A 31 15.81 13.01 6.73
CA HIS A 31 17.12 12.37 6.65
C HIS A 31 16.98 10.86 6.44
N ASP A 32 16.13 10.21 7.22
CA ASP A 32 15.90 8.76 7.15
C ASP A 32 15.36 8.33 5.79
N ILE A 33 14.27 8.95 5.31
CA ILE A 33 13.63 8.61 4.03
C ILE A 33 14.61 8.76 2.86
N ASN A 34 15.46 9.78 2.88
CA ASN A 34 16.37 10.07 1.77
C ASN A 34 17.68 9.27 1.80
N LEU A 35 18.14 8.81 2.98
CA LEU A 35 19.50 8.28 3.12
C LEU A 35 19.59 6.88 3.74
N ILE A 36 18.65 6.49 4.59
CA ILE A 36 18.79 5.28 5.43
C ILE A 36 17.71 4.25 5.11
N TRP A 37 16.46 4.71 4.97
CA TRP A 37 15.29 3.85 4.86
C TRP A 37 15.36 2.87 3.70
N LEU A 38 15.75 3.33 2.51
CA LEU A 38 15.79 2.48 1.31
C LEU A 38 16.77 1.30 1.45
N GLU A 39 17.93 1.52 2.08
CA GLU A 39 18.91 0.46 2.32
C GLU A 39 18.37 -0.56 3.33
N GLN A 40 17.73 -0.09 4.40
CA GLN A 40 17.16 -0.96 5.43
C GLN A 40 15.93 -1.73 4.95
N CYS A 41 15.08 -1.11 4.14
CA CYS A 41 13.83 -1.68 3.66
C CYS A 41 14.04 -3.04 2.97
N SER A 42 15.13 -3.19 2.20
CA SER A 42 15.48 -4.44 1.51
C SER A 42 15.66 -5.64 2.47
N LYS A 43 16.17 -5.40 3.68
CA LYS A 43 16.37 -6.43 4.71
C LYS A 43 15.03 -6.94 5.24
N TYR A 44 14.04 -6.06 5.33
CA TYR A 44 12.71 -6.40 5.85
C TYR A 44 11.79 -6.96 4.75
N SER A 45 11.84 -6.42 3.54
CA SER A 45 10.93 -6.78 2.45
C SER A 45 11.06 -8.25 2.06
N THR A 46 12.28 -8.79 2.08
CA THR A 46 12.57 -10.20 1.80
C THR A 46 12.07 -11.17 2.88
N ALA A 47 11.72 -10.69 4.08
CA ALA A 47 11.16 -11.48 5.16
C ALA A 47 9.62 -11.54 5.15
N ILE A 48 8.96 -10.70 4.35
CA ILE A 48 7.50 -10.67 4.28
C ILE A 48 6.96 -11.93 3.59
N ARG A 49 5.99 -12.59 4.21
CA ARG A 49 5.37 -13.86 3.74
C ARG A 49 3.84 -13.78 3.60
N ILE A 50 3.28 -12.59 3.77
CA ILE A 50 1.83 -12.34 3.72
C ILE A 50 1.46 -11.58 2.44
N PRO A 51 0.21 -11.67 1.95
CA PRO A 51 -0.28 -10.84 0.86
C PRO A 51 -0.14 -9.34 1.20
N LEU A 52 0.18 -8.53 0.19
CA LEU A 52 0.34 -7.09 0.33
C LEU A 52 -0.54 -6.35 -0.66
N MET A 53 -1.14 -5.25 -0.21
CA MET A 53 -1.77 -4.26 -1.08
C MET A 53 -1.16 -2.88 -0.82
N TYR A 54 -0.75 -2.21 -1.88
CA TYR A 54 -0.16 -0.87 -1.86
C TYR A 54 -0.84 0.02 -2.89
N GLY A 55 -1.03 1.29 -2.53
CA GLY A 55 -1.56 2.29 -3.43
C GLY A 55 -0.83 3.60 -3.24
N LEU A 56 -0.48 4.25 -4.35
CA LEU A 56 0.17 5.54 -4.36
C LEU A 56 -0.70 6.55 -5.11
N GLY A 57 -1.02 7.67 -4.47
CA GLY A 57 -1.76 8.74 -5.17
C GLY A 57 -0.96 9.29 -6.35
N ASP A 58 -1.64 9.56 -7.47
CA ASP A 58 -1.05 10.11 -8.69
C ASP A 58 -0.30 11.42 -8.41
N PHE A 59 -0.88 12.30 -7.59
CA PHE A 59 -0.31 13.59 -7.24
C PHE A 59 0.41 13.53 -5.88
N HIS A 60 1.57 12.88 -5.83
CA HIS A 60 2.34 12.76 -4.59
C HIS A 60 3.49 13.77 -4.49
N GLY A 61 3.56 14.50 -3.37
CA GLY A 61 4.61 15.50 -3.13
C GLY A 61 5.93 14.93 -2.60
N LEU A 62 5.87 13.81 -1.88
CA LEU A 62 7.03 13.18 -1.22
C LEU A 62 7.59 11.94 -1.94
N TRP A 63 6.81 11.31 -2.81
CA TRP A 63 7.12 10.01 -3.42
C TRP A 63 6.97 10.12 -4.93
N VAL A 64 7.70 9.29 -5.67
CA VAL A 64 7.65 9.29 -7.13
C VAL A 64 6.50 8.41 -7.61
N SER A 65 5.43 9.03 -8.12
CA SER A 65 4.26 8.32 -8.67
C SER A 65 4.48 7.93 -10.13
N THR A 66 5.32 6.93 -10.37
CA THR A 66 5.53 6.36 -11.71
C THR A 66 5.31 4.86 -11.74
N ARG A 67 4.98 4.32 -12.92
CA ARG A 67 4.86 2.87 -13.12
C ARG A 67 6.14 2.14 -12.69
N ASP A 68 7.31 2.67 -13.05
CA ASP A 68 8.60 2.08 -12.67
C ASP A 68 8.80 2.03 -11.16
N ALA A 69 8.35 3.06 -10.42
CA ALA A 69 8.44 3.08 -8.97
C ALA A 69 7.52 2.01 -8.34
N VAL A 70 6.30 1.88 -8.85
CA VAL A 70 5.35 0.83 -8.43
C VAL A 70 5.89 -0.57 -8.75
N GLU A 71 6.50 -0.77 -9.91
CA GLU A 71 7.05 -2.07 -10.30
C GLU A 71 8.25 -2.46 -9.44
N ARG A 72 9.10 -1.49 -9.09
CA ARG A 72 10.19 -1.69 -8.12
C ARG A 72 9.65 -2.07 -6.75
N TYR A 73 8.57 -1.44 -6.30
CA TYR A 73 7.90 -1.82 -5.07
C TYR A 73 7.39 -3.26 -5.14
N ASN A 74 6.71 -3.65 -6.22
CA ASN A 74 6.22 -5.02 -6.41
C ASN A 74 7.36 -6.04 -6.27
N SER A 75 8.43 -5.81 -7.02
CA SER A 75 9.61 -6.68 -7.08
C SER A 75 10.38 -6.76 -5.76
N ALA A 76 10.17 -5.83 -4.83
CA ALA A 76 10.89 -5.80 -3.56
C ALA A 76 10.43 -6.88 -2.57
N PHE A 77 9.30 -7.56 -2.80
CA PHE A 77 8.72 -8.54 -1.88
C PHE A 77 8.67 -9.95 -2.48
N PRO A 78 9.83 -10.58 -2.80
CA PRO A 78 9.88 -11.86 -3.51
C PRO A 78 9.27 -13.03 -2.74
N GLY A 79 9.12 -12.91 -1.41
CA GLY A 79 8.52 -13.93 -0.56
C GLY A 79 7.03 -13.77 -0.30
N SER A 80 6.41 -12.68 -0.78
CA SER A 80 4.97 -12.48 -0.64
C SER A 80 4.23 -13.34 -1.68
N PRO A 81 3.15 -14.05 -1.29
CA PRO A 81 2.38 -14.88 -2.22
C PRO A 81 1.54 -14.05 -3.22
N ARG A 82 1.29 -12.77 -2.93
CA ARG A 82 0.52 -11.85 -3.76
C ARG A 82 0.87 -10.42 -3.37
N VAL A 83 1.26 -9.63 -4.35
CA VAL A 83 1.48 -8.19 -4.19
C VAL A 83 0.58 -7.46 -5.18
N GLU A 84 -0.38 -6.71 -4.66
CA GLU A 84 -1.15 -5.75 -5.43
C GLU A 84 -0.60 -4.36 -5.22
N CYS A 85 -0.21 -3.69 -6.30
CA CYS A 85 0.29 -2.33 -6.22
C CYS A 85 -0.15 -1.51 -7.44
N GLY A 86 -0.39 -0.22 -7.23
CA GLY A 86 -0.81 0.66 -8.30
C GLY A 86 -0.80 2.13 -7.94
N ILE A 87 -0.88 2.96 -8.98
CA ILE A 87 -1.18 4.39 -8.83
C ILE A 87 -2.69 4.54 -8.75
N VAL A 88 -3.17 5.25 -7.73
CA VAL A 88 -4.57 5.67 -7.63
C VAL A 88 -4.74 6.94 -8.44
N PRO A 89 -5.45 6.88 -9.58
CA PRO A 89 -5.53 7.98 -10.52
C PRO A 89 -6.22 9.18 -9.89
N MET A 90 -5.72 10.37 -10.19
CA MET A 90 -6.28 11.64 -9.71
C MET A 90 -6.39 11.75 -8.18
N ALA A 91 -5.55 11.02 -7.42
CA ALA A 91 -5.59 11.06 -5.96
C ALA A 91 -4.40 11.82 -5.37
N THR A 92 -4.63 12.43 -4.21
CA THR A 92 -3.63 13.14 -3.38
C THR A 92 -2.90 12.16 -2.44
N PRO A 93 -1.85 12.58 -1.69
CA PRO A 93 -1.20 11.73 -0.70
C PRO A 93 -2.16 11.16 0.36
N CYS A 94 -3.07 12.00 0.85
CA CYS A 94 -4.16 11.61 1.76
C CYS A 94 -5.38 11.17 0.93
N ILE A 95 -5.30 10.01 0.30
CA ILE A 95 -6.32 9.48 -0.63
C ILE A 95 -7.69 9.39 0.06
N GLU A 96 -7.72 8.98 1.32
CA GLU A 96 -8.92 8.85 2.15
C GLU A 96 -9.69 10.15 2.31
N MET A 97 -9.02 11.30 2.17
CA MET A 97 -9.66 12.61 2.24
C MET A 97 -10.18 13.09 0.88
N SER A 98 -9.71 12.50 -0.23
CA SER A 98 -10.06 12.91 -1.59
C SER A 98 -11.36 12.24 -2.07
N PHE A 99 -11.86 12.65 -3.24
CA PHE A 99 -13.05 12.00 -3.84
C PHE A 99 -12.84 10.51 -4.17
N GLN A 100 -11.59 10.06 -4.28
CA GLN A 100 -11.22 8.65 -4.45
C GLN A 100 -11.27 7.88 -3.12
N GLY A 101 -11.35 8.56 -1.98
CA GLY A 101 -11.20 7.99 -0.65
C GLY A 101 -12.18 6.88 -0.33
N THR A 102 -13.46 7.02 -0.72
CA THR A 102 -14.46 5.97 -0.48
C THR A 102 -14.09 4.67 -1.18
N ASN A 103 -13.70 4.75 -2.45
CA ASN A 103 -13.27 3.57 -3.21
C ASN A 103 -11.95 2.99 -2.67
N TRP A 104 -11.02 3.86 -2.26
CA TRP A 104 -9.76 3.44 -1.65
C TRP A 104 -10.01 2.64 -0.35
N LEU A 105 -10.89 3.13 0.51
CA LEU A 105 -11.28 2.44 1.75
C LEU A 105 -11.92 1.08 1.46
N TYR A 106 -12.81 0.97 0.47
CA TYR A 106 -13.38 -0.32 0.09
C TYR A 106 -12.31 -1.33 -0.32
N ARG A 107 -11.25 -0.90 -1.02
CA ARG A 107 -10.11 -1.77 -1.32
C ARG A 107 -9.34 -2.16 -0.07
N CYS A 108 -9.06 -1.20 0.81
CA CYS A 108 -8.34 -1.43 2.07
C CYS A 108 -9.05 -2.43 2.99
N PHE A 109 -10.39 -2.47 2.99
CA PHE A 109 -11.16 -3.45 3.76
C PHE A 109 -11.41 -4.74 2.99
N GLY A 110 -11.68 -4.66 1.69
CA GLY A 110 -11.98 -5.81 0.85
C GLY A 110 -10.79 -6.76 0.70
N PHE A 111 -9.59 -6.22 0.49
CA PHE A 111 -8.39 -7.03 0.27
C PHE A 111 -8.05 -7.96 1.45
N PRO A 112 -8.01 -7.49 2.72
CA PRO A 112 -7.82 -8.39 3.86
C PRO A 112 -8.93 -9.43 4.03
N CYS A 113 -10.19 -9.05 3.79
CA CYS A 113 -11.31 -10.00 3.85
C CYS A 113 -11.15 -11.12 2.82
N GLU A 114 -10.81 -10.77 1.57
CA GLU A 114 -10.54 -11.73 0.51
C GLU A 114 -9.37 -12.66 0.87
N CYS A 115 -8.28 -12.10 1.42
CA CYS A 115 -7.13 -12.88 1.88
C CYS A 115 -7.52 -13.87 2.98
N ALA A 116 -8.28 -13.42 3.98
CA ALA A 116 -8.71 -14.24 5.11
C ALA A 116 -9.59 -15.41 4.67
N VAL A 117 -10.58 -15.15 3.79
CA VAL A 117 -11.44 -16.19 3.22
C VAL A 117 -10.62 -17.19 2.42
N SER A 118 -9.74 -16.70 1.53
CA SER A 118 -8.88 -17.56 0.71
C SER A 118 -7.98 -18.46 1.57
N GLN A 119 -7.40 -17.90 2.64
CA GLN A 119 -6.56 -18.64 3.57
C GLN A 119 -7.36 -19.73 4.31
N GLY A 120 -8.56 -19.41 4.79
CA GLY A 120 -9.44 -20.36 5.47
C GLY A 120 -9.80 -21.57 4.60
N LEU A 121 -10.20 -21.31 3.35
CA LEU A 121 -10.51 -22.37 2.38
C LEU A 121 -9.29 -23.25 2.06
N LEU A 122 -8.11 -22.64 1.93
CA LEU A 122 -6.87 -23.38 1.68
C LEU A 122 -6.47 -24.25 2.88
N SER A 123 -6.67 -23.79 4.12
CA SER A 123 -6.41 -24.62 5.31
C SER A 123 -7.33 -25.84 5.37
N GLU A 124 -8.63 -25.65 5.15
CA GLU A 124 -9.61 -26.76 5.17
C GLU A 124 -9.29 -27.82 4.10
N SER A 125 -8.87 -27.37 2.90
CA SER A 125 -8.50 -28.29 1.81
C SER A 125 -7.24 -29.11 2.11
N ARG A 126 -6.30 -28.58 2.91
CA ARG A 126 -5.09 -29.30 3.34
C ARG A 126 -5.41 -30.34 4.41
N ASP A 127 -6.31 -30.00 5.32
CA ASP A 127 -6.73 -30.91 6.40
C ASP A 127 -7.68 -32.00 5.90
N ALA A 128 -8.29 -31.82 4.73
CA ALA A 128 -9.18 -32.78 4.08
C ALA A 128 -8.47 -33.94 3.35
N VAL A 129 -7.13 -34.00 3.29
CA VAL A 129 -6.40 -35.14 2.73
C VAL A 129 -6.33 -36.27 3.79
N PRO A 130 -7.04 -37.40 3.63
CA PRO A 130 -6.97 -38.49 4.59
C PRO A 130 -5.60 -39.18 4.49
N SER A 131 -5.00 -39.50 5.62
CA SER A 131 -3.73 -40.22 5.77
C SER A 131 -3.75 -41.70 5.32
N THR A 132 -4.60 -42.09 4.37
CA THR A 132 -4.84 -43.50 4.01
C THR A 132 -3.98 -44.04 2.85
N LEU A 133 -2.80 -43.49 2.61
CA LEU A 133 -1.83 -44.07 1.65
C LEU A 133 -0.45 -44.34 2.25
N VAL A 134 -0.39 -44.67 3.55
CA VAL A 134 0.78 -45.32 4.16
C VAL A 134 0.31 -46.58 4.87
N GLY A 135 0.33 -47.72 4.17
CA GLY A 135 0.17 -49.03 4.79
C GLY A 135 -0.56 -50.07 3.95
N ARG A 136 0.17 -50.69 3.01
CA ARG A 136 0.42 -52.15 2.94
C ARG A 136 1.17 -52.50 1.66
#